data_AF-A0AA88EGN1-F1
#
_entry.id   AF-A0AA88EGN1-F1
#
_cell.length_a   1.000
_cell.length_b   1.000
_cell.length_c   1.000
_cell.angle_alpha   90.00
_cell.angle_beta   90.00
_cell.angle_gamma   90.00
#
_symmetry.space_group_name_H-M   'P 1'
#
loop_
_entity.id
_entity.type
_entity.pdbx_description
1 polymer ?
#
loop_
_entity_poly.entity_id
_entity_poly.type
_entity_poly.pdbx_seq_one_letter_code
_entity_poly.pdbx_strand_id
1 'polypeptide(L)'
;MLAGCSDGSCVIWDFETRGIAKELKDKDCSAAITSVCWSKYGHRILVSAADKSLTLWDVVSGEKITRTTLQQTSLQARLYPGSSTPSLCLACPLSSAPMIVDLDSGST
;
A
#
# COMPACT_ATOMS: atom_id res chain seq x y z
N MET A 1 7.25 10.22 7.97
CA MET A 1 7.89 9.52 6.82
C MET A 1 7.38 8.10 6.74
N LEU A 2 7.33 7.48 5.56
CA LEU A 2 6.96 6.07 5.38
C LEU A 2 8.09 5.34 4.65
N ALA A 3 8.45 4.18 5.15
CA ALA A 3 9.45 3.30 4.56
C ALA A 3 8.89 1.87 4.47
N GLY A 4 9.20 1.18 3.38
CA GLY A 4 8.92 -0.25 3.22
C GLY A 4 10.20 -1.07 3.32
N CYS A 5 10.08 -2.28 3.85
CA CYS A 5 11.21 -3.19 4.08
C CYS A 5 11.10 -4.44 3.19
N SER A 6 12.22 -5.17 3.04
CA SER A 6 12.28 -6.42 2.29
C SER A 6 11.57 -7.59 2.99
N ASP A 7 11.19 -7.44 4.26
CA ASP A 7 10.52 -8.46 5.07
C ASP A 7 8.98 -8.33 5.09
N GLY A 8 8.43 -7.45 4.25
CA GLY A 8 6.99 -7.17 4.17
C GLY A 8 6.48 -6.13 5.18
N SER A 9 7.36 -5.57 6.01
CA SER A 9 6.98 -4.57 7.02
C SER A 9 7.11 -3.14 6.48
N CYS A 10 6.11 -2.31 6.76
CA CYS A 10 6.14 -0.86 6.54
C CYS A 10 6.26 -0.13 7.86
N VAL A 11 7.09 0.90 7.93
CA VAL A 11 7.29 1.70 9.14
C VAL A 11 6.92 3.15 8.87
N ILE A 12 6.06 3.69 9.72
CA ILE A 12 5.71 5.10 9.79
C ILE A 12 6.56 5.74 10.87
N TRP A 13 7.34 6.75 10.48
CA TRP A 13 8.16 7.56 11.36
C TRP A 13 7.52 8.93 11.60
N ASP A 14 7.46 9.32 12.86
CA ASP A 14 7.10 10.67 13.27
C ASP A 14 8.37 11.47 13.59
N PHE A 15 8.44 12.67 12.99
CA PHE A 15 9.58 13.57 13.12
C PHE A 15 9.54 14.38 14.41
N GLU A 16 8.35 14.64 14.95
CA GLU A 16 8.19 15.43 16.18
C GLU A 16 8.66 14.60 17.39
N THR A 17 8.20 13.35 17.48
CA THR A 17 8.64 12.40 18.51
C THR A 17 9.98 11.74 18.21
N ARG A 18 10.52 11.90 16.99
CA ARG A 18 11.74 11.23 16.49
C ARG A 18 11.70 9.71 16.69
N GLY A 19 10.53 9.12 16.51
CA GLY A 19 10.29 7.71 16.79
C GLY A 19 9.43 7.02 15.73
N ILE A 20 9.28 5.71 15.92
CA ILE A 20 8.35 4.90 15.14
C ILE A 20 6.94 5.23 15.64
N ALA A 21 6.15 5.86 14.79
CA ALA A 21 4.74 6.12 15.05
C ALA A 21 3.91 4.86 14.88
N LYS A 22 4.25 4.04 13.87
CA LYS A 22 3.53 2.80 13.59
C LYS A 22 4.36 1.82 12.77
N GLU A 23 4.11 0.54 12.99
CA GLU A 23 4.59 -0.55 12.14
C GLU A 23 3.37 -1.26 11.54
N LEU A 24 3.33 -1.36 10.22
CA LEU A 24 2.28 -2.01 9.46
C LEU A 24 2.88 -3.25 8.81
N LYS A 25 2.38 -4.42 9.21
CA LYS A 25 2.84 -5.70 8.66
C LYS A 25 1.65 -6.57 8.33
N ASP A 26 1.56 -7.00 7.08
CA ASP A 26 0.56 -7.96 6.69
C ASP A 26 0.99 -9.35 7.21
N LYS A 27 0.14 -9.98 8.02
CA LYS A 27 0.43 -11.31 8.60
C LYS A 27 0.56 -12.38 7.52
N ASP A 28 -0.11 -12.15 6.39
CA ASP A 28 -0.21 -13.11 5.29
C ASP A 28 0.87 -12.89 4.21
N CYS A 29 1.69 -11.83 4.31
CA CYS A 29 2.71 -11.49 3.33
C CYS A 29 4.06 -11.16 3.99
N SER A 30 5.07 -11.97 3.67
CA SER A 30 6.48 -11.75 4.05
C SER A 30 7.36 -11.28 2.88
N ALA A 31 6.75 -10.93 1.75
CA ALA A 31 7.47 -10.55 0.55
C ALA A 31 7.97 -9.09 0.61
N ALA A 32 9.05 -8.81 -0.12
CA ALA A 32 9.63 -7.48 -0.17
C ALA A 32 8.63 -6.43 -0.68
N ILE A 33 8.55 -5.31 0.02
CA ILE A 33 7.72 -4.18 -0.40
C ILE A 33 8.37 -3.49 -1.58
N THR A 34 7.62 -3.34 -2.66
CA THR A 34 8.08 -2.73 -3.91
C THR A 34 7.71 -1.25 -3.98
N SER A 35 6.60 -0.84 -3.38
CA SER A 35 6.16 0.55 -3.36
C SER A 35 5.27 0.83 -2.16
N VAL A 36 5.36 2.06 -1.67
CA VAL A 36 4.51 2.60 -0.60
C VAL A 36 3.97 3.97 -1.04
N CYS A 37 2.70 4.25 -0.76
CA CYS A 37 2.06 5.49 -1.17
C CYS A 37 1.05 5.97 -0.13
N TRP A 38 1.18 7.24 0.28
CA TRP A 38 0.18 7.92 1.09
C TRP A 38 -1.00 8.36 0.23
N SER A 39 -2.21 8.31 0.80
CA SER A 39 -3.31 9.09 0.26
C SER A 39 -3.01 10.59 0.41
N LYS A 40 -3.62 11.42 -0.43
CA LYS A 40 -3.41 12.88 -0.42
C LYS A 40 -3.59 13.51 0.96
N TYR A 41 -4.53 12.99 1.76
CA TYR A 41 -4.87 13.51 3.08
C TYR A 41 -4.28 12.68 4.24
N GLY A 42 -3.49 11.66 3.93
CA GLY A 42 -2.79 10.87 4.95
C GLY A 42 -3.65 9.86 5.72
N HIS A 43 -4.93 9.71 5.40
CA HIS A 43 -5.81 8.74 6.08
C HIS A 43 -5.56 7.29 5.69
N ARG A 44 -5.04 7.06 4.48
CA ARG A 44 -4.80 5.72 3.93
C ARG A 44 -3.38 5.58 3.44
N ILE A 45 -2.86 4.36 3.53
CA ILE A 45 -1.58 3.97 2.94
C ILE A 45 -1.81 2.77 2.02
N LEU A 46 -1.28 2.85 0.81
CA LEU A 46 -1.21 1.72 -0.11
C LEU A 46 0.21 1.15 -0.09
N VAL A 47 0.29 -0.16 0.07
CA VAL A 47 1.53 -0.93 0.03
C VAL A 47 1.42 -1.93 -1.10
N SER A 48 2.45 -2.05 -1.94
CA SER A 48 2.59 -3.13 -2.90
C SER A 48 3.78 -4.00 -2.57
N ALA A 49 3.64 -5.31 -2.73
CA ALA A 49 4.68 -6.27 -2.43
C ALA A 49 5.00 -7.20 -3.60
N ALA A 50 6.16 -7.85 -3.52
CA ALA A 50 6.67 -8.74 -4.55
C ALA A 50 5.80 -9.99 -4.78
N ASP A 51 5.01 -10.39 -3.78
CA ASP A 51 3.99 -11.44 -3.86
C ASP A 51 2.75 -11.06 -4.70
N LYS A 52 2.81 -9.91 -5.39
CA LYS A 52 1.74 -9.35 -6.22
C LYS A 52 0.57 -8.79 -5.42
N SER A 53 0.71 -8.67 -4.11
CA SER A 53 -0.33 -8.07 -3.27
C SER A 53 -0.28 -6.55 -3.29
N LEU A 54 -1.47 -5.97 -3.24
CA LEU A 54 -1.75 -4.59 -2.90
C LEU A 54 -2.52 -4.59 -1.60
N THR A 55 -1.99 -3.94 -0.57
CA THR A 55 -2.63 -3.86 0.73
C THR A 55 -2.93 -2.40 1.05
N LEU A 56 -4.20 -2.12 1.31
CA LEU A 56 -4.68 -0.80 1.72
C LEU A 56 -4.85 -0.80 3.23
N TRP A 57 -4.25 0.19 3.88
CA TRP A 57 -4.25 0.35 5.33
C TRP A 57 -4.94 1.63 5.75
N ASP A 58 -5.67 1.57 6.85
CA ASP A 58 -6.10 2.75 7.58
C ASP A 58 -4.98 3.22 8.51
N VAL A 59 -4.62 4.49 8.45
CA VAL A 59 -3.49 5.02 9.24
C VAL A 59 -3.87 5.16 10.70
N VAL A 60 -5.11 5.58 10.98
CA VAL A 60 -5.59 5.88 12.33
C VAL A 60 -5.74 4.59 13.13
N SER A 61 -6.52 3.63 12.62
CA SER A 61 -6.68 2.33 13.28
C SER A 61 -5.43 1.47 13.15
N GLY A 62 -4.72 1.55 12.00
CA GLY A 62 -3.60 0.65 11.71
C GLY A 62 -4.05 -0.70 11.21
N GLU A 63 -5.32 -0.82 10.86
CA GLU A 63 -5.90 -2.05 10.37
C GLU A 63 -5.81 -2.12 8.84
N LYS A 64 -5.74 -3.36 8.35
CA LYS A 64 -5.83 -3.68 6.93
C LYS A 64 -7.27 -3.46 6.49
N ILE A 65 -7.50 -2.51 5.58
CA ILE A 65 -8.81 -2.25 4.98
C ILE A 65 -9.10 -3.32 3.92
N THR A 66 -8.15 -3.51 3.00
CA THR A 66 -8.28 -4.44 1.87
C THR A 66 -6.94 -5.07 1.54
N ARG A 67 -6.99 -6.30 1.01
CA ARG A 67 -5.89 -6.92 0.27
C ARG A 67 -6.37 -7.39 -1.10
N THR A 68 -5.73 -6.92 -2.15
CA THR A 68 -6.01 -7.30 -3.54
C THR A 68 -4.77 -7.95 -4.13
N THR A 69 -4.93 -9.10 -4.79
CA THR A 69 -3.81 -9.77 -5.47
C THR A 69 -3.88 -9.49 -6.95
N LEU A 70 -2.79 -9.00 -7.53
CA LEU A 70 -2.66 -8.76 -8.97
C LEU A 70 -2.13 -10.01 -9.68
N GLN A 71 -2.31 -10.06 -11.01
CA GLN A 71 -1.75 -11.12 -11.86
C GLN A 71 -0.21 -11.09 -11.91
N GLN A 72 0.36 -9.89 -11.77
CA GLN A 72 1.80 -9.63 -11.87
C GLN A 72 2.27 -8.72 -10.75
N THR A 73 3.56 -8.79 -10.43
CA THR A 73 4.17 -7.93 -9.41
C THR A 73 4.14 -6.48 -9.87
N SER A 74 3.59 -5.61 -9.02
CA SER A 74 3.60 -4.17 -9.24
C SER A 74 4.94 -3.59 -8.82
N LEU A 75 5.57 -2.83 -9.70
CA LEU A 75 6.78 -2.06 -9.39
C LEU A 75 6.43 -0.75 -8.67
N GLN A 76 5.27 -0.18 -9.00
CA GLN A 76 4.80 1.05 -8.39
C GLN A 76 3.28 1.04 -8.32
N ALA A 77 2.76 1.41 -7.17
CA ALA A 77 1.33 1.60 -6.97
C ALA A 77 1.08 2.96 -6.32
N ARG A 78 0.08 3.70 -6.82
CA ARG A 78 -0.27 5.02 -6.30
C ARG A 78 -1.77 5.18 -6.14
N LEU A 79 -2.19 5.70 -4.99
CA LEU A 79 -3.59 6.01 -4.73
C LEU A 79 -4.05 7.19 -5.60
N TYR A 80 -5.30 7.13 -6.04
CA TYR A 80 -5.93 8.24 -6.74
C TYR A 80 -6.05 9.46 -5.79
N PRO A 81 -5.54 10.65 -6.16
CA PRO A 81 -5.45 11.79 -5.24
C PRO A 81 -6.77 12.56 -5.07
N GLY A 82 -7.79 12.28 -5.87
CA GLY A 82 -9.03 13.08 -5.90
C GLY A 82 -9.97 12.85 -4.72
N SER A 83 -9.72 11.86 -3.86
CA SER A 83 -10.57 11.52 -2.70
C SER A 83 -9.78 11.52 -1.39
N SER A 84 -10.49 11.77 -0.28
CA SER A 84 -9.97 11.62 1.10
C SER A 84 -9.76 10.16 1.48
N THR A 85 -10.66 9.29 1.00
CA THR A 85 -10.65 7.85 1.21
C THR A 85 -10.61 7.15 -0.15
N PRO A 86 -9.48 7.22 -0.87
CA PRO A 86 -9.38 6.63 -2.19
C PRO A 86 -9.49 5.10 -2.10
N SER A 87 -10.29 4.54 -3.00
CA SER A 87 -10.36 3.11 -3.30
C SER A 87 -9.83 2.76 -4.67
N LEU A 88 -9.68 3.74 -5.58
CA LEU A 88 -8.92 3.55 -6.81
C LEU A 88 -7.42 3.75 -6.60
N CYS A 89 -6.62 2.91 -7.24
CA CYS A 89 -5.19 3.11 -7.40
C CYS A 89 -4.73 2.85 -8.84
N LEU A 90 -3.62 3.47 -9.22
CA LEU A 90 -2.87 3.11 -10.42
C LEU A 90 -1.78 2.12 -10.01
N ALA A 91 -1.76 0.95 -10.62
CA ALA A 91 -0.71 -0.04 -10.47
C ALA A 91 0.09 -0.15 -11.78
N CYS A 92 1.42 -0.25 -11.67
CA CYS A 92 2.34 -0.39 -12.79
C CYS A 92 3.04 -1.75 -12.69
N PRO A 93 2.52 -2.80 -13.37
CA PRO A 93 3.13 -4.11 -13.35
C PRO A 93 4.46 -4.16 -14.13
N LEU A 94 5.32 -5.13 -13.82
CA LEU A 94 6.64 -5.26 -14.42
C LEU A 94 6.62 -5.45 -15.96
N SER A 95 5.64 -6.19 -16.49
CA SER A 95 5.64 -6.66 -17.89
C SER A 95 4.36 -6.29 -18.64
N SER A 96 3.51 -5.44 -18.08
CA SER A 96 2.26 -5.01 -18.71
C SER A 96 2.02 -3.52 -18.53
N ALA A 97 1.07 -2.98 -19.28
CA ALA A 97 0.72 -1.57 -19.19
C ALA A 97 0.18 -1.21 -17.78
N PRO A 98 0.38 0.02 -17.31
CA PRO A 98 -0.24 0.50 -16.09
C PRO A 98 -1.75 0.33 -16.14
N MET A 99 -2.34 -0.13 -15.04
CA MET A 99 -3.76 -0.40 -14.93
C MET A 99 -4.35 0.29 -13.71
N ILE A 100 -5.62 0.68 -13.82
CA ILE A 100 -6.40 1.19 -12.70
C ILE A 100 -7.01 -0.01 -11.99
N VAL A 101 -6.86 -0.03 -10.67
CA VAL A 101 -7.38 -1.08 -9.79
C VAL A 101 -8.34 -0.43 -8.81
N ASP A 102 -9.52 -1.01 -8.69
CA ASP A 102 -10.46 -0.69 -7.63
C ASP A 102 -10.22 -1.67 -6.45
N LEU A 103 -9.96 -1.10 -5.28
CA LEU A 103 -9.62 -1.80 -4.04
C LEU A 103 -10.87 -2.16 -3.22
N ASP A 104 -12.04 -1.58 -3.53
CA ASP A 104 -13.30 -1.95 -2.88
C ASP A 104 -13.93 -3.16 -3.58
N SER A 105 -13.76 -3.27 -4.91
CA SER A 105 -14.17 -4.45 -5.67
C SER A 105 -13.14 -5.57 -5.50
N GLY A 106 -13.32 -6.41 -4.49
CA GLY A 106 -12.64 -7.70 -4.45
C GLY A 106 -12.95 -8.48 -5.72
N SER A 107 -11.96 -8.62 -6.62
CA SER A 107 -11.95 -9.38 -7.88
C SER A 107 -12.55 -8.72 -9.13
N THR A 108 -11.77 -8.71 -10.23
CA THR A 108 -11.96 -9.63 -11.36
C THR A 108 -10.60 -10.16 -11.80
#